data_AF-A0A1Q9CAL4-F1
#
_entry.id   AF-A0A1Q9CAL4-F1
#
_cell.length_a   1.000
_cell.length_b   1.000
_cell.length_c   1.000
_cell.angle_alpha   90.00
_cell.angle_beta   90.00
_cell.angle_gamma   90.00
#
_symmetry.space_group_name_H-M   'P 1'
#
loop_
_entity.id
_entity.type
_entity.pdbx_description
1 polymer ?
#
loop_
_entity_poly.entity_id
_entity_poly.type
_entity_poly.pdbx_seq_one_letter_code
_entity_poly.pdbx_strand_id
1 'polypeptide(L)'
;MQTQFLLQESMQTRLTAAGLGLFWSFRGFGEETATLVHYSLGTSEHVDVILMYPPGTPKEQQHRCMFAEYTVKGKKSETNSLIAFPKKRTVIEAERHHELSTTQKKYQEYALAEPSIADVTMSIVRPRNTAFNVEGTAGTIPQTPNFSAFDSSLLGDESLSHEGRHGHRVPWRQYAALAAWFLLLLLQYCVVRIVCKFGIPRDCHPDTRLLEVIYDFQVMFVMGFMLAILTGVHLPDRFAYLFRFRSPRPRGFAFVGIMLLSGPAWGSLDHVEELSRISFTTAYFRDGGLKSLLIAMAIFAAAVGLLLWHFICAFKHNPLSGFLAYCCSRLSIWLFYGVYLFVASETAGVYVHLHHYIIGFLVALLAEFNHPISMILLAAGTGVFVQGISAYDADPVIVKKRLFLF
;
A
#
# COMPACT_ATOMS: atom_id res chain seq x y z
N MET A 1 32.81 9.14 9.70
CA MET A 1 31.79 9.07 10.77
C MET A 1 31.78 10.31 11.66
N GLN A 2 32.88 10.68 12.32
CA GLN A 2 32.92 11.83 13.24
C GLN A 2 32.51 13.18 12.59
N THR A 3 32.81 13.36 11.31
CA THR A 3 32.39 14.52 10.51
C THR A 3 30.92 14.51 10.11
N GLN A 4 30.28 13.34 9.95
CA GLN A 4 28.84 13.26 9.66
C GLN A 4 27.99 13.59 10.90
N PHE A 5 28.47 13.22 12.10
CA PHE A 5 27.79 13.53 13.36
C PHE A 5 27.78 15.05 13.63
N LEU A 6 28.92 15.73 13.44
CA LEU A 6 29.02 17.20 13.55
C LEU A 6 28.21 17.94 12.49
N LEU A 7 27.99 17.33 11.32
CA LEU A 7 27.14 17.88 10.25
C LEU A 7 25.65 17.83 10.61
N GLN A 8 25.20 16.75 11.25
CA GLN A 8 23.81 16.62 11.70
C GLN A 8 23.48 17.68 12.77
N GLU A 9 24.36 17.89 13.75
CA GLU A 9 24.18 18.95 14.76
C GLU A 9 24.21 20.36 14.17
N SER A 10 25.11 20.64 13.22
CA SER A 10 25.19 21.95 12.58
C SER A 10 23.94 22.26 11.73
N MET A 11 23.43 21.28 11.00
CA MET A 11 22.23 21.43 10.18
C MET A 11 20.98 21.61 11.04
N GLN A 12 20.86 20.86 12.14
CA GLN A 12 19.77 20.99 13.11
C GLN A 12 19.79 22.36 13.80
N THR A 13 20.97 22.86 14.15
CA THR A 13 21.14 24.22 14.70
C THR A 13 20.69 25.30 13.72
N ARG A 14 21.03 25.18 12.43
CA ARG A 14 20.65 26.15 11.39
C ARG A 14 19.15 26.10 11.05
N LEU A 15 18.54 24.92 11.02
CA LEU A 15 17.10 24.77 10.82
C LEU A 15 16.29 25.37 11.98
N THR A 16 16.81 25.24 13.21
CA THR A 16 16.22 25.86 14.40
C THR A 16 16.36 27.38 14.37
N ALA A 17 17.53 27.89 13.97
CA ALA A 17 17.78 29.34 13.82
C ALA A 17 16.96 29.98 12.69
N ALA A 18 16.60 29.21 11.65
CA ALA A 18 15.75 29.67 10.56
C ALA A 18 14.24 29.63 10.88
N GLY A 19 13.84 29.30 12.11
CA GLY A 19 12.43 29.17 12.50
C GLY A 19 11.71 27.97 11.87
N LEU A 20 12.45 27.05 11.24
CA LEU A 20 11.94 25.84 10.60
C LEU A 20 11.94 24.62 11.55
N GLY A 21 12.03 24.87 12.86
CA GLY A 21 11.83 23.84 13.87
C GLY A 21 10.39 23.32 13.80
N LEU A 22 10.20 22.17 13.17
CA LEU A 22 8.94 21.42 13.15
C LEU A 22 8.64 20.88 14.56
N PHE A 23 8.14 21.74 15.43
CA PHE A 23 7.52 21.34 16.68
C PHE A 23 6.02 21.08 16.40
N TRP A 24 5.67 19.85 16.07
CA TRP A 24 4.26 19.46 16.02
C TRP A 24 3.77 19.26 17.46
N SER A 25 3.29 20.33 18.08
CA SER A 25 2.46 20.25 19.28
C SER A 25 1.00 20.12 18.83
N PHE A 26 0.49 18.88 18.77
CA PHE A 26 -0.94 18.64 18.63
C PHE A 26 -1.61 18.88 19.98
N ARG A 27 -2.19 20.06 20.17
CA ARG A 27 -3.11 20.35 21.29
C ARG A 27 -4.54 20.34 20.75
N GLY A 28 -5.32 19.34 21.17
CA GLY A 28 -6.78 19.37 21.19
C GLY A 28 -7.50 18.96 19.92
N PHE A 29 -7.82 17.67 19.79
CA PHE A 29 -9.07 17.21 19.18
C PHE A 29 -9.73 16.23 20.16
N GLY A 30 -11.06 16.37 20.29
CA GLY A 30 -11.87 15.83 21.38
C GLY A 30 -11.82 14.30 21.53
N GLU A 31 -12.26 13.88 22.72
CA GLU A 31 -12.44 12.50 23.14
C GLU A 31 -13.21 11.68 22.10
N GLU A 32 -12.50 10.87 21.30
CA GLU A 32 -13.09 9.69 20.65
C GLU A 32 -11.98 8.70 20.24
N THR A 33 -11.81 7.66 21.06
CA THR A 33 -11.07 6.40 20.80
C THR A 33 -9.63 6.49 20.25
N ALA A 34 -8.72 7.11 21.00
CA ALA A 34 -7.29 6.83 20.86
C ALA A 34 -6.94 5.53 21.62
N THR A 35 -6.40 4.51 20.94
CA THR A 35 -5.79 3.37 21.65
C THR A 35 -4.34 3.72 21.95
N LEU A 36 -4.04 4.02 23.22
CA LEU A 36 -2.67 4.18 23.71
C LEU A 36 -1.99 2.80 23.74
N VAL A 37 -0.86 2.65 23.08
CA VAL A 37 -0.05 1.42 23.13
C VAL A 37 1.30 1.78 23.75
N HIS A 38 1.54 1.31 24.97
CA HIS A 38 2.83 1.48 25.64
C HIS A 38 3.82 0.41 25.15
N TYR A 39 5.01 0.85 24.73
CA TYR A 39 6.15 -0.03 24.53
C TYR A 39 7.24 0.31 25.56
N SER A 40 7.80 -0.71 26.20
CA SER A 40 9.02 -0.58 27.00
C SER A 40 10.18 -1.11 26.18
N LEU A 41 11.10 -0.22 25.79
CA LEU A 41 12.28 -0.53 25.00
C LEU A 41 13.53 -0.63 25.88
N GLY A 42 13.46 -1.34 27.02
CA GLY A 42 14.65 -1.69 27.83
C GLY A 42 15.53 -0.53 28.33
N THR A 43 15.12 0.71 28.11
CA THR A 43 15.67 1.95 28.66
C THR A 43 14.57 2.61 29.50
N SER A 44 14.95 3.45 30.46
CA SER A 44 14.03 4.10 31.40
C SER A 44 13.12 5.17 30.78
N GLU A 45 13.03 5.23 29.44
CA GLU A 45 12.22 6.20 28.73
C GLU A 45 11.03 5.51 28.05
N HIS A 46 9.84 6.01 28.37
CA HIS A 46 8.59 5.57 27.78
C HIS A 46 8.33 6.39 26.52
N VAL A 47 8.12 5.72 25.39
CA VAL A 47 7.69 6.35 24.14
C VAL A 47 6.28 5.90 23.84
N ASP A 48 5.33 6.84 23.94
CA ASP A 48 3.94 6.59 23.57
C ASP A 48 3.75 6.83 22.07
N VAL A 49 3.42 5.77 21.34
CA VAL A 49 3.13 5.84 19.90
C VAL A 49 1.61 5.78 19.70
N ILE A 50 1.02 6.90 19.31
CA ILE A 50 -0.40 6.98 18.93
C ILE A 50 -0.55 6.50 17.49
N LEU A 51 -0.98 5.25 17.30
CA LEU A 51 -1.38 4.74 15.98
C LEU A 51 -2.81 5.19 15.68
N MET A 52 -2.96 6.25 14.90
CA MET A 52 -4.25 6.66 14.36
C MET A 52 -4.63 5.77 13.18
N TYR A 53 -5.64 4.93 13.37
CA TYR A 53 -6.39 4.38 12.24
C TYR A 53 -7.30 5.48 11.69
N PRO A 54 -7.49 5.59 10.37
CA PRO A 54 -8.46 6.54 9.83
C PRO A 54 -9.84 6.23 10.43
N PRO A 55 -10.58 7.25 10.91
CA PRO A 55 -11.91 7.02 11.46
C PRO A 55 -12.81 6.50 10.34
N GLY A 56 -13.44 5.36 10.61
CA GLY A 56 -14.51 4.79 9.82
C GLY A 56 -15.62 4.38 10.78
N THR A 57 -16.86 4.52 10.35
CA THR A 57 -18.02 4.07 11.14
C THR A 57 -17.87 2.58 11.52
N PRO A 58 -18.46 2.12 12.63
CA PRO A 58 -18.45 0.69 12.98
C PRO A 58 -18.88 -0.22 11.83
N LYS A 59 -19.80 0.24 10.96
CA LYS A 59 -20.19 -0.43 9.71
C LYS A 59 -19.08 -0.49 8.65
N GLU A 60 -18.30 0.58 8.46
CA GLU A 60 -17.16 0.61 7.53
C GLU A 60 -16.00 -0.26 8.02
N GLN A 61 -15.80 -0.39 9.34
CA GLN A 61 -14.85 -1.34 9.91
C GLN A 61 -15.37 -2.78 9.81
N GLN A 62 -16.67 -3.02 9.99
CA GLN A 62 -17.29 -4.34 9.81
C GLN A 62 -17.15 -4.84 8.37
N HIS A 63 -17.37 -3.97 7.36
CA HIS A 63 -17.14 -4.35 5.95
C HIS A 63 -15.67 -4.61 5.59
N ARG A 64 -14.71 -4.14 6.39
CA ARG A 64 -13.27 -4.41 6.21
C ARG A 64 -12.78 -5.64 6.98
N CYS A 65 -13.49 -6.06 8.03
CA CYS A 65 -13.16 -7.24 8.85
C CYS A 65 -14.01 -8.49 8.54
N MET A 66 -15.10 -8.36 7.77
CA MET A 66 -15.97 -9.48 7.42
C MET A 66 -15.45 -10.28 6.22
N PHE A 67 -14.39 -11.06 6.44
CA PHE A 67 -14.15 -12.31 5.68
C PHE A 67 -13.57 -13.37 6.63
N ALA A 68 -14.33 -13.70 7.68
CA ALA A 68 -14.26 -14.96 8.41
C ALA A 68 -15.42 -15.06 9.41
N GLU A 69 -16.65 -15.17 8.93
CA GLU A 69 -17.72 -15.73 9.76
C GLU A 69 -18.76 -16.39 8.86
N TYR A 70 -18.74 -17.73 8.81
CA TYR A 70 -19.81 -18.51 8.20
C TYR A 70 -20.91 -18.68 9.26
N THR A 71 -21.98 -17.90 9.16
CA THR A 71 -23.22 -18.18 9.90
C THR A 71 -24.13 -19.05 9.04
N VAL A 72 -24.37 -20.28 9.51
CA VAL A 72 -25.35 -21.21 8.97
C VAL A 72 -26.74 -20.59 9.10
N LYS A 73 -27.43 -20.38 7.95
CA LYS A 73 -28.81 -19.86 7.92
C LYS A 73 -29.79 -20.90 8.47
N GLY A 74 -30.24 -20.70 9.71
CA GLY A 74 -31.46 -21.31 10.24
C GLY A 74 -32.71 -20.56 9.74
N LYS A 75 -33.60 -21.27 9.05
CA LYS A 75 -34.96 -20.84 8.70
C LYS A 75 -35.85 -20.78 9.96
N LYS A 76 -36.51 -19.64 10.21
CA LYS A 76 -37.80 -19.53 10.93
C LYS A 76 -38.56 -18.34 10.34
N SER A 77 -39.68 -18.56 9.65
CA SER A 77 -41.05 -18.79 10.14
C SER A 77 -41.78 -17.46 10.39
N GLU A 78 -42.62 -17.10 9.43
CA GLU A 78 -43.61 -16.01 9.51
C GLU A 78 -44.68 -16.35 10.54
N THR A 79 -45.08 -15.37 11.34
CA THR A 79 -46.38 -15.35 12.02
C THR A 79 -46.87 -13.90 12.15
N ASN A 80 -48.07 -13.69 11.63
CA ASN A 80 -48.86 -12.46 11.71
C ASN A 80 -49.26 -12.11 13.16
N SER A 81 -49.28 -10.81 13.48
CA SER A 81 -50.31 -10.25 14.38
C SER A 81 -50.47 -8.74 14.18
N LEU A 82 -51.73 -8.36 13.89
CA LEU A 82 -52.29 -7.02 13.92
C LEU A 82 -52.41 -6.53 15.36
N ILE A 83 -51.93 -5.32 15.68
CA ILE A 83 -52.54 -4.39 16.65
C ILE A 83 -52.25 -2.94 16.21
N ALA A 84 -53.31 -2.14 16.07
CA ALA A 84 -53.26 -0.69 15.81
C ALA A 84 -53.45 0.10 17.12
N PHE A 85 -52.83 1.30 17.20
CA PHE A 85 -53.36 2.59 17.69
C PHE A 85 -52.23 3.63 17.85
N PRO A 86 -52.51 4.95 17.90
CA PRO A 86 -51.75 5.95 17.16
C PRO A 86 -50.97 6.90 18.09
N LYS A 87 -49.86 7.47 17.60
CA LYS A 87 -49.36 8.72 18.18
C LYS A 87 -48.63 9.58 17.16
N LYS A 88 -49.21 10.77 16.95
CA LYS A 88 -48.71 11.88 16.17
C LYS A 88 -47.26 12.21 16.56
N ARG A 89 -46.37 12.32 15.57
CA ARG A 89 -45.19 13.20 15.64
C ARG A 89 -44.83 13.71 14.25
N THR A 90 -45.06 15.01 14.10
CA THR A 90 -44.47 15.97 13.16
C THR A 90 -43.53 15.46 12.08
N VAL A 91 -44.01 15.62 10.85
CA VAL A 91 -43.30 15.63 9.57
C VAL A 91 -42.29 16.79 9.58
N ILE A 92 -41.01 16.49 9.41
CA ILE A 92 -40.06 17.36 8.72
C ILE A 92 -39.54 16.52 7.56
N GLU A 93 -40.09 16.87 6.40
CA GLU A 93 -39.80 16.31 5.10
C GLU A 93 -38.45 16.88 4.63
N ALA A 94 -37.44 16.01 4.56
CA ALA A 94 -36.20 16.28 3.86
C ALA A 94 -35.99 15.14 2.87
N GLU A 95 -36.65 15.25 1.72
CA GLU A 95 -36.31 14.49 0.52
C GLU A 95 -34.86 14.81 0.14
N ARG A 96 -33.95 13.89 0.45
CA ARG A 96 -32.66 13.79 -0.24
C ARG A 96 -32.63 12.42 -0.92
N HIS A 97 -33.22 12.37 -2.11
CA HIS A 97 -32.99 11.31 -3.08
C HIS A 97 -31.49 11.24 -3.37
N HIS A 98 -30.81 10.24 -2.78
CA HIS A 98 -29.47 9.88 -3.20
C HIS A 98 -29.62 8.92 -4.39
N GLU A 99 -29.73 9.50 -5.59
CA GLU A 99 -29.51 8.73 -6.82
C GLU A 99 -28.07 8.22 -6.79
N LEU A 100 -27.92 6.92 -6.53
CA LEU A 100 -26.69 6.19 -6.83
C LEU A 100 -26.39 6.40 -8.32
N SER A 101 -25.19 6.92 -8.62
CA SER A 101 -24.77 7.14 -10.00
C SER A 101 -24.94 5.84 -10.79
N THR A 102 -25.35 5.94 -12.05
CA THR A 102 -25.51 4.80 -12.97
C THR A 102 -24.26 3.92 -13.02
N THR A 103 -23.08 4.49 -12.77
CA THR A 103 -21.81 3.77 -12.62
C THR A 103 -21.77 2.87 -11.38
N GLN A 104 -22.25 3.34 -10.22
CA GLN A 104 -22.32 2.56 -8.98
C GLN A 104 -23.29 1.38 -9.08
N LYS A 105 -24.46 1.57 -9.72
CA LYS A 105 -25.38 0.46 -10.00
C LYS A 105 -24.72 -0.61 -10.88
N LYS A 106 -23.95 -0.19 -11.90
CA LYS A 106 -23.23 -1.12 -12.78
C LYS A 106 -22.17 -1.93 -12.04
N TYR A 107 -21.42 -1.32 -11.12
CA TYR A 107 -20.44 -2.03 -10.28
C TYR A 107 -21.11 -3.02 -9.32
N GLN A 108 -22.30 -2.70 -8.83
CA GLN A 108 -23.08 -3.58 -7.95
C GLN A 108 -23.68 -4.77 -8.72
N GLU A 109 -24.09 -4.56 -9.98
CA GLU A 109 -24.50 -5.64 -10.88
C GLU A 109 -23.33 -6.57 -11.25
N TYR A 110 -22.13 -6.05 -11.50
CA TYR A 110 -20.95 -6.88 -11.75
C TYR A 110 -20.51 -7.69 -10.52
N ALA A 111 -20.72 -7.17 -9.31
CA ALA A 111 -20.42 -7.89 -8.06
C ALA A 111 -21.44 -8.99 -7.73
N LEU A 112 -22.66 -8.92 -8.29
CA LEU A 112 -23.72 -9.91 -8.09
C LEU A 112 -23.79 -10.96 -9.22
N ALA A 113 -23.09 -10.74 -10.33
CA ALA A 113 -23.06 -11.64 -11.49
C ALA A 113 -21.88 -12.64 -11.48
N GLU A 114 -21.03 -12.66 -10.46
CA GLU A 114 -20.03 -13.72 -10.32
C GLU A 114 -20.69 -15.01 -9.78
N PRO A 115 -20.67 -16.13 -10.52
CA PRO A 115 -21.18 -17.39 -10.01
C PRO A 115 -20.32 -17.85 -8.83
N SER A 116 -20.96 -18.13 -7.69
CA SER A 116 -20.29 -18.74 -6.54
C SER A 116 -19.69 -20.08 -6.97
N ILE A 117 -18.36 -20.18 -6.99
CA ILE A 117 -17.64 -21.45 -7.10
C ILE A 117 -17.77 -22.15 -5.74
N ALA A 118 -18.97 -22.67 -5.50
CA ALA A 118 -19.34 -23.51 -4.37
C ALA A 118 -20.39 -24.52 -4.83
N ASP A 119 -20.17 -25.13 -5.99
CA ASP A 119 -20.89 -26.33 -6.44
C ASP A 119 -19.96 -27.11 -7.40
N VAL A 120 -18.88 -27.65 -6.86
CA VAL A 120 -18.17 -28.79 -7.46
C VAL A 120 -18.08 -29.85 -6.38
N THR A 121 -19.22 -30.46 -6.09
CA THR A 121 -19.30 -31.70 -5.34
C THR A 121 -18.67 -32.78 -6.22
N MET A 122 -17.47 -33.21 -5.82
CA MET A 122 -16.76 -34.34 -6.39
C MET A 122 -17.65 -35.59 -6.24
N SER A 123 -18.30 -36.00 -7.32
CA SER A 123 -19.06 -37.24 -7.37
C SER A 123 -18.08 -38.41 -7.37
N ILE A 124 -17.83 -38.96 -6.18
CA ILE A 124 -17.25 -40.29 -6.05
C ILE A 124 -18.28 -41.28 -6.60
N VAL A 125 -18.02 -41.73 -7.83
CA VAL A 125 -18.70 -42.82 -8.51
C VAL A 125 -18.57 -44.07 -7.64
N ARG A 126 -19.65 -44.46 -6.95
CA ARG A 126 -19.83 -45.83 -6.46
C ARG A 126 -20.52 -46.65 -7.55
N PRO A 127 -20.05 -47.88 -7.83
CA PRO A 127 -20.63 -48.71 -8.86
C PRO A 127 -22.03 -49.19 -8.46
N ARG A 128 -22.89 -49.15 -9.48
CA ARG A 128 -24.30 -49.52 -9.51
C ARG A 128 -24.40 -51.04 -9.53
N ASN A 129 -24.87 -51.65 -8.44
CA ASN A 129 -25.42 -53.00 -8.48
C ASN A 129 -26.95 -52.95 -8.41
N THR A 130 -27.51 -53.81 -9.22
CA THR A 130 -28.86 -53.91 -9.74
C THR A 130 -29.89 -54.45 -8.75
N ALA A 131 -31.11 -53.92 -8.91
CA ALA A 131 -32.42 -54.57 -8.83
C ALA A 131 -32.82 -55.33 -7.55
N PHE A 132 -33.87 -54.83 -6.89
CA PHE A 132 -35.00 -55.68 -6.51
C PHE A 132 -36.29 -54.84 -6.38
N ASN A 133 -37.30 -55.21 -7.17
CA ASN A 133 -38.69 -54.75 -7.03
C ASN A 133 -39.34 -55.50 -5.85
N VAL A 134 -40.06 -54.79 -4.99
CA VAL A 134 -41.14 -55.37 -4.19
C VAL A 134 -42.29 -54.36 -4.11
N GLU A 135 -43.42 -54.75 -4.69
CA GLU A 135 -44.73 -54.13 -4.55
C GLU A 135 -45.29 -54.26 -3.13
N GLY A 136 -46.10 -53.28 -2.75
CA GLY A 136 -47.26 -53.48 -1.89
C GLY A 136 -47.01 -53.40 -0.39
N THR A 137 -47.59 -52.41 0.28
CA THR A 137 -48.82 -52.56 1.10
C THR A 137 -49.04 -51.30 1.93
N ALA A 138 -50.27 -50.79 1.88
CA ALA A 138 -50.78 -49.81 2.83
C ALA A 138 -50.84 -50.48 4.22
N GLY A 139 -50.23 -49.84 5.22
CA GLY A 139 -50.12 -50.35 6.57
C GLY A 139 -49.97 -49.23 7.59
N THR A 140 -50.94 -49.15 8.46
CA THR A 140 -51.23 -48.17 9.51
C THR A 140 -50.27 -48.27 10.72
N ILE A 141 -50.03 -47.13 11.42
CA ILE A 141 -49.62 -46.98 12.86
C ILE A 141 -48.10 -47.23 13.15
N PRO A 142 -47.38 -46.56 14.10
CA PRO A 142 -47.83 -45.79 15.28
C PRO A 142 -47.28 -44.37 15.48
N GLN A 143 -48.00 -43.64 16.34
CA GLN A 143 -47.55 -42.49 17.10
C GLN A 143 -46.23 -42.79 17.82
N THR A 144 -45.22 -41.96 17.58
CA THR A 144 -44.00 -41.90 18.39
C THR A 144 -44.28 -41.19 19.72
N PRO A 145 -43.71 -41.67 20.84
CA PRO A 145 -43.95 -41.10 22.15
C PRO A 145 -43.36 -39.70 22.28
N ASN A 146 -44.07 -38.87 23.04
CA ASN A 146 -43.61 -37.58 23.55
C ASN A 146 -42.23 -37.73 24.20
N PHE A 147 -41.20 -37.16 23.57
CA PHE A 147 -39.94 -36.89 24.24
C PHE A 147 -40.16 -35.74 25.23
N SER A 148 -40.41 -36.13 26.47
CA SER A 148 -40.34 -35.29 27.65
C SER A 148 -38.98 -34.58 27.72
N ALA A 149 -39.04 -33.27 27.92
CA ALA A 149 -38.13 -32.45 28.72
C ALA A 149 -36.71 -33.03 28.90
N PHE A 150 -35.82 -32.74 27.93
CA PHE A 150 -34.40 -32.76 28.21
C PHE A 150 -34.07 -31.47 28.96
N ASP A 151 -33.79 -31.62 30.24
CA ASP A 151 -33.48 -30.55 31.18
C ASP A 151 -32.13 -29.92 30.82
N SER A 152 -32.18 -28.76 30.16
CA SER A 152 -31.02 -27.97 29.75
C SER A 152 -30.33 -27.24 30.92
N SER A 153 -30.72 -27.51 32.16
CA SER A 153 -30.26 -26.77 33.35
C SER A 153 -28.93 -27.27 33.94
N LEU A 154 -28.27 -28.25 33.32
CA LEU A 154 -27.08 -28.92 33.87
C LEU A 154 -25.88 -29.01 32.90
N LEU A 155 -25.86 -28.22 31.84
CA LEU A 155 -24.60 -27.85 31.21
C LEU A 155 -24.05 -26.66 31.97
N GLY A 156 -23.27 -27.00 33.00
CA GLY A 156 -22.46 -26.07 33.75
C GLY A 156 -21.75 -25.13 32.79
N ASP A 157 -22.08 -23.86 32.94
CA ASP A 157 -21.43 -22.70 32.38
C ASP A 157 -20.02 -22.64 33.01
N GLU A 158 -19.16 -23.61 32.65
CA GLU A 158 -17.73 -23.42 32.70
C GLU A 158 -17.41 -22.41 31.60
N SER A 159 -17.72 -21.15 31.92
CA SER A 159 -17.01 -19.99 31.45
C SER A 159 -15.55 -20.14 31.92
N LEU A 160 -14.85 -21.11 31.32
CA LEU A 160 -13.41 -21.15 31.28
C LEU A 160 -13.03 -19.86 30.60
N SER A 161 -12.74 -18.90 31.47
CA SER A 161 -11.99 -17.71 31.21
C SER A 161 -10.89 -18.10 30.24
N HIS A 162 -11.11 -17.82 28.96
CA HIS A 162 -10.04 -17.79 27.98
C HIS A 162 -9.15 -16.64 28.45
N GLU A 163 -8.25 -16.96 29.38
CA GLU A 163 -7.18 -16.11 29.84
C GLU A 163 -6.47 -15.59 28.59
N GLY A 164 -6.82 -14.34 28.25
CA GLY A 164 -5.85 -13.27 28.03
C GLY A 164 -4.69 -13.58 27.11
N ARG A 165 -4.82 -14.47 26.13
CA ARG A 165 -3.85 -14.56 25.04
C ARG A 165 -4.02 -13.29 24.23
N HIS A 166 -3.20 -12.29 24.57
CA HIS A 166 -3.01 -11.08 23.79
C HIS A 166 -2.53 -11.48 22.40
N GLY A 167 -3.49 -11.81 21.53
CA GLY A 167 -3.24 -12.15 20.15
C GLY A 167 -2.51 -11.00 19.50
N HIS A 168 -1.54 -11.34 18.65
CA HIS A 168 -0.79 -10.35 17.90
C HIS A 168 -1.76 -9.44 17.12
N ARG A 169 -1.77 -8.13 17.43
CA ARG A 169 -2.78 -7.17 16.91
C ARG A 169 -2.74 -7.03 15.39
N VAL A 170 -1.57 -7.16 14.79
CA VAL A 170 -1.40 -7.06 13.34
C VAL A 170 -1.66 -8.42 12.69
N PRO A 171 -2.56 -8.51 11.69
CA PRO A 171 -2.82 -9.75 10.98
C PRO A 171 -1.57 -10.30 10.28
N TRP A 172 -1.30 -11.60 10.40
CA TRP A 172 -0.16 -12.28 9.77
C TRP A 172 -0.06 -12.03 8.25
N ARG A 173 -1.20 -11.82 7.59
CA ARG A 173 -1.26 -11.55 6.14
C ARG A 173 -0.52 -10.27 5.74
N GLN A 174 -0.50 -9.25 6.60
CA GLN A 174 0.25 -8.02 6.33
C GLN A 174 1.76 -8.26 6.40
N TYR A 175 2.23 -9.09 7.34
CA TYR A 175 3.63 -9.51 7.39
C TYR A 175 4.03 -10.33 6.17
N ALA A 176 3.17 -11.26 5.73
CA ALA A 176 3.43 -12.02 4.53
C ALA A 176 3.52 -11.13 3.28
N ALA A 177 2.64 -10.12 3.16
CA ALA A 177 2.68 -9.14 2.09
C ALA A 177 3.98 -8.30 2.10
N LEU A 178 4.38 -7.82 3.28
CA LEU A 178 5.64 -7.08 3.45
C LEU A 178 6.87 -7.96 3.17
N ALA A 179 6.88 -9.21 3.62
CA ALA A 179 7.97 -10.14 3.33
C ALA A 179 8.10 -10.40 1.83
N ALA A 180 6.99 -10.65 1.13
CA ALA A 180 6.97 -10.80 -0.32
C ALA A 180 7.46 -9.52 -1.05
N TRP A 181 7.08 -8.35 -0.55
CA TRP A 181 7.55 -7.07 -1.06
C TRP A 181 9.08 -6.91 -0.92
N PHE A 182 9.64 -7.18 0.26
CA PHE A 182 11.09 -7.09 0.48
C PHE A 182 11.88 -8.12 -0.34
N LEU A 183 11.37 -9.34 -0.48
CA LEU A 183 11.97 -10.34 -1.36
C LEU A 183 11.99 -9.87 -2.82
N LEU A 184 10.96 -9.16 -3.28
CA LEU A 184 10.91 -8.61 -4.62
C LEU A 184 11.92 -7.46 -4.83
N LEU A 185 12.10 -6.59 -3.82
CA LEU A 185 13.14 -5.55 -3.84
C LEU A 185 14.54 -6.16 -3.91
N LEU A 186 14.82 -7.19 -3.10
CA LEU A 186 16.09 -7.93 -3.12
C LEU A 186 16.33 -8.62 -4.47
N LEU A 187 15.31 -9.29 -5.00
CA LEU A 187 15.38 -9.94 -6.32
C LEU A 187 15.76 -8.91 -7.39
N GLN A 188 15.13 -7.75 -7.36
CA GLN A 188 15.44 -6.68 -8.30
C GLN A 188 16.86 -6.13 -8.12
N TYR A 189 17.31 -5.92 -6.89
CA TYR A 189 18.68 -5.50 -6.60
C TYR A 189 19.68 -6.48 -7.21
N CYS A 190 19.46 -7.78 -7.03
CA CYS A 190 20.28 -8.83 -7.65
C CYS A 190 20.27 -8.75 -9.19
N VAL A 191 19.10 -8.58 -9.81
CA VAL A 191 18.98 -8.44 -11.27
C VAL A 191 19.78 -7.24 -11.77
N VAL A 192 19.68 -6.09 -11.12
CA VAL A 192 20.43 -4.89 -11.52
C VAL A 192 21.92 -5.08 -11.31
N ARG A 193 22.38 -5.65 -10.18
CA ARG A 193 23.80 -5.98 -9.98
C ARG A 193 24.33 -6.95 -11.05
N ILE A 194 23.52 -7.91 -11.51
CA ILE A 194 23.90 -8.80 -12.62
C ILE A 194 24.05 -8.00 -13.91
N VAL A 195 23.08 -7.13 -14.23
CA VAL A 195 23.11 -6.28 -15.42
C VAL A 195 24.29 -5.29 -15.41
N CYS A 196 24.63 -4.77 -14.23
CA CYS A 196 25.82 -3.95 -14.00
C CYS A 196 27.13 -4.66 -14.40
N LYS A 197 27.23 -5.98 -14.14
CA LYS A 197 28.39 -6.77 -14.58
C LYS A 197 28.50 -6.90 -16.11
N PHE A 198 27.42 -6.65 -16.83
CA PHE A 198 27.41 -6.55 -18.29
C PHE A 198 27.68 -5.12 -18.80
N GLY A 199 28.06 -4.19 -17.91
CA GLY A 199 28.40 -2.81 -18.27
C GLY A 199 27.19 -1.90 -18.51
N ILE A 200 26.06 -2.20 -17.86
CA ILE A 200 24.82 -1.42 -17.96
C ILE A 200 24.38 -0.98 -16.55
N PRO A 201 24.28 0.34 -16.27
CA PRO A 201 24.77 1.46 -17.08
C PRO A 201 26.30 1.50 -17.17
N ARG A 202 26.87 2.32 -18.06
CA ARG A 202 28.33 2.32 -18.33
C ARG A 202 29.15 2.79 -17.14
N ASP A 203 28.55 3.63 -16.31
CA ASP A 203 29.11 4.22 -15.10
C ASP A 203 28.70 3.47 -13.83
N CYS A 204 28.13 2.27 -13.97
CA CYS A 204 27.77 1.44 -12.82
C CYS A 204 29.00 1.11 -11.96
N HIS A 205 28.85 1.07 -10.64
CA HIS A 205 29.90 0.66 -9.71
C HIS A 205 29.94 -0.88 -9.59
N PRO A 206 30.93 -1.57 -10.21
CA PRO A 206 30.95 -3.04 -10.23
C PRO A 206 31.42 -3.65 -8.90
N ASP A 207 32.24 -2.91 -8.15
CA ASP A 207 32.92 -3.38 -6.94
C ASP A 207 32.46 -2.58 -5.72
N THR A 208 31.54 -3.14 -4.95
CA THR A 208 31.07 -2.54 -3.71
C THR A 208 31.64 -3.24 -2.51
N ARG A 209 32.06 -2.45 -1.52
CA ARG A 209 32.52 -3.00 -0.25
C ARG A 209 31.31 -3.56 0.49
N LEU A 210 31.52 -4.64 1.26
CA LEU A 210 30.43 -5.26 2.05
C LEU A 210 29.67 -4.25 2.91
N LEU A 211 30.38 -3.24 3.45
CA LEU A 211 29.77 -2.18 4.25
C LEU A 211 28.80 -1.30 3.44
N GLU A 212 29.15 -0.99 2.18
CA GLU A 212 28.30 -0.22 1.27
C GLU A 212 27.05 -1.03 0.91
N VAL A 213 27.20 -2.34 0.64
CA VAL A 213 26.05 -3.23 0.38
C VAL A 213 25.09 -3.32 1.57
N ILE A 214 25.61 -3.36 2.81
CA ILE A 214 24.76 -3.35 4.02
C ILE A 214 24.01 -2.01 4.11
N TYR A 215 24.68 -0.90 3.81
CA TYR A 215 24.06 0.42 3.80
C TYR A 215 23.00 0.57 2.70
N ASP A 216 23.26 0.06 1.50
CA ASP A 216 22.28 -0.04 0.42
C ASP A 216 21.01 -0.76 0.88
N PHE A 217 21.17 -1.92 1.52
CA PHE A 217 20.05 -2.70 2.03
C PHE A 217 19.28 -1.96 3.12
N GLN A 218 19.97 -1.26 4.02
CA GLN A 218 19.32 -0.43 5.03
C GLN A 218 18.44 0.64 4.37
N VAL A 219 18.98 1.41 3.43
CA VAL A 219 18.24 2.48 2.74
C VAL A 219 17.10 1.89 1.91
N MET A 220 17.36 0.82 1.17
CA MET A 220 16.37 0.13 0.36
C MET A 220 15.21 -0.41 1.19
N PHE A 221 15.47 -1.02 2.35
CA PHE A 221 14.42 -1.53 3.23
C PHE A 221 13.65 -0.41 3.92
N VAL A 222 14.31 0.66 4.39
CA VAL A 222 13.61 1.79 5.02
C VAL A 222 12.69 2.48 4.02
N MET A 223 13.21 2.87 2.85
CA MET A 223 12.42 3.54 1.82
C MET A 223 11.40 2.59 1.17
N GLY A 224 11.77 1.32 0.97
CA GLY A 224 10.87 0.29 0.49
C GLY A 224 9.71 0.00 1.44
N PHE A 225 9.95 0.06 2.75
CA PHE A 225 8.90 -0.02 3.77
C PHE A 225 7.97 1.19 3.69
N MET A 226 8.53 2.41 3.61
CA MET A 226 7.72 3.63 3.42
C MET A 226 6.83 3.54 2.17
N LEU A 227 7.39 3.07 1.05
CA LEU A 227 6.60 2.81 -0.17
C LEU A 227 5.47 1.82 0.10
N ALA A 228 5.75 0.68 0.73
CA ALA A 228 4.74 -0.34 0.99
C ALA A 228 3.60 0.14 1.91
N ILE A 229 3.92 1.00 2.88
CA ILE A 229 2.92 1.60 3.77
C ILE A 229 2.09 2.63 3.01
N LEU A 230 2.73 3.60 2.37
CA LEU A 230 2.04 4.73 1.74
C LEU A 230 1.23 4.30 0.52
N THR A 231 1.74 3.38 -0.30
CA THR A 231 1.02 2.86 -1.48
C THR A 231 0.06 1.72 -1.16
N GLY A 232 -0.02 1.33 0.12
CA GLY A 232 -0.93 0.29 0.59
C GLY A 232 -0.56 -1.13 0.17
N VAL A 233 0.64 -1.41 -0.34
CA VAL A 233 1.06 -2.77 -0.76
C VAL A 233 0.88 -3.80 0.36
N HIS A 234 1.05 -3.41 1.62
CA HIS A 234 0.83 -4.27 2.79
C HIS A 234 -0.66 -4.60 3.05
N LEU A 235 -1.59 -3.87 2.43
CA LEU A 235 -3.03 -4.09 2.58
C LEU A 235 -3.48 -5.27 1.70
N PRO A 236 -4.35 -6.17 2.21
CA PRO A 236 -4.74 -7.38 1.48
C PRO A 236 -5.37 -7.12 0.11
N ASP A 237 -6.22 -6.10 -0.01
CA ASP A 237 -6.91 -5.75 -1.26
C ASP A 237 -5.92 -5.29 -2.34
N ARG A 238 -5.02 -4.36 -1.97
CA ARG A 238 -3.97 -3.86 -2.85
C ARG A 238 -2.99 -4.96 -3.24
N PHE A 239 -2.54 -5.77 -2.28
CA PHE A 239 -1.65 -6.89 -2.54
C PHE A 239 -2.29 -7.90 -3.51
N ALA A 240 -3.56 -8.27 -3.29
CA ALA A 240 -4.30 -9.17 -4.15
C ALA A 240 -4.57 -8.59 -5.56
N TYR A 241 -4.63 -7.26 -5.69
CA TYR A 241 -4.72 -6.60 -6.98
C TYR A 241 -3.39 -6.71 -7.76
N LEU A 242 -2.26 -6.39 -7.09
CA LEU A 242 -0.93 -6.38 -7.70
C LEU A 242 -0.47 -7.80 -8.06
N PHE A 243 -0.56 -8.74 -7.11
CA PHE A 243 -0.03 -10.11 -7.24
C PHE A 243 -1.07 -11.12 -7.72
N ARG A 244 -2.00 -10.71 -8.58
CA ARG A 244 -3.01 -11.59 -9.16
C ARG A 244 -2.44 -12.40 -10.33
N PHE A 245 -1.91 -13.59 -10.05
CA PHE A 245 -1.27 -14.44 -11.07
C PHE A 245 -2.23 -15.37 -11.84
N ARG A 246 -3.30 -15.85 -11.21
CA ARG A 246 -4.20 -16.88 -11.79
C ARG A 246 -5.48 -16.32 -12.45
N SER A 247 -5.48 -15.05 -12.82
CA SER A 247 -6.64 -14.39 -13.45
C SER A 247 -6.52 -14.40 -14.97
N PRO A 248 -7.63 -14.32 -15.74
CA PRO A 248 -7.59 -14.13 -17.20
C PRO A 248 -6.74 -12.93 -17.63
N ARG A 249 -6.56 -11.96 -16.73
CA ARG A 249 -5.62 -10.84 -16.88
C ARG A 249 -4.58 -10.95 -15.76
N PRO A 250 -3.47 -11.66 -15.95
CA PRO A 250 -2.55 -11.98 -14.86
C PRO A 250 -1.64 -10.79 -14.54
N ARG A 251 -2.20 -9.81 -13.81
CA ARG A 251 -1.54 -8.56 -13.42
C ARG A 251 -0.26 -8.79 -12.64
N GLY A 252 -0.17 -9.87 -11.89
CA GLY A 252 1.04 -10.23 -11.14
C GLY A 252 2.28 -10.37 -12.02
N PHE A 253 2.17 -11.05 -13.17
CA PHE A 253 3.29 -11.18 -14.09
C PHE A 253 3.64 -9.85 -14.76
N ALA A 254 2.64 -9.04 -15.11
CA ALA A 254 2.88 -7.71 -15.66
C ALA A 254 3.59 -6.79 -14.65
N PHE A 255 3.14 -6.79 -13.38
CA PHE A 255 3.74 -6.00 -12.31
C PHE A 255 5.21 -6.41 -12.07
N VAL A 256 5.45 -7.70 -11.83
CA VAL A 256 6.81 -8.22 -11.59
C VAL A 256 7.70 -8.01 -12.82
N GLY A 257 7.19 -8.26 -14.03
CA GLY A 257 7.93 -8.06 -15.27
C GLY A 257 8.33 -6.59 -15.48
N ILE A 258 7.39 -5.65 -15.35
CA ILE A 258 7.69 -4.21 -15.48
C ILE A 258 8.69 -3.78 -14.41
N MET A 259 8.51 -4.22 -13.16
CA MET A 259 9.41 -3.89 -12.07
C MET A 259 10.82 -4.39 -12.35
N LEU A 260 11.01 -5.68 -12.66
CA LEU A 260 12.33 -6.26 -12.92
C LEU A 260 13.00 -5.70 -14.18
N LEU A 261 12.23 -5.34 -15.21
CA LEU A 261 12.75 -4.79 -16.46
C LEU A 261 13.03 -3.29 -16.39
N SER A 262 12.38 -2.52 -15.52
CA SER A 262 12.53 -1.06 -15.52
C SER A 262 13.94 -0.64 -15.12
N GLY A 263 14.61 -1.35 -14.22
CA GLY A 263 16.01 -1.09 -13.87
C GLY A 263 16.97 -1.25 -15.05
N PRO A 264 17.07 -2.44 -15.66
CA PRO A 264 17.88 -2.65 -16.86
C PRO A 264 17.51 -1.72 -18.02
N ALA A 265 16.22 -1.48 -18.24
CA ALA A 265 15.76 -0.57 -19.29
C ALA A 265 16.22 0.87 -19.03
N TRP A 266 16.13 1.34 -17.78
CA TRP A 266 16.61 2.67 -17.38
C TRP A 266 18.12 2.80 -17.52
N GLY A 267 18.89 1.82 -17.03
CA GLY A 267 20.35 1.80 -17.20
C GLY A 267 20.77 1.73 -18.67
N SER A 268 19.97 1.07 -19.52
CA SER A 268 20.24 1.00 -20.97
C SER A 268 20.05 2.33 -21.68
N LEU A 269 19.29 3.29 -21.10
CA LEU A 269 19.12 4.62 -21.69
C LEU A 269 20.45 5.39 -21.78
N ASP A 270 21.43 5.07 -20.92
CA ASP A 270 22.78 5.65 -20.97
C ASP A 270 23.55 5.26 -22.24
N HIS A 271 23.16 4.16 -22.90
CA HIS A 271 23.76 3.75 -24.17
C HIS A 271 23.22 4.53 -25.37
N VAL A 272 22.09 5.23 -25.22
CA VAL A 272 21.51 6.07 -26.27
C VAL A 272 22.06 7.47 -26.09
N GLU A 273 23.01 7.87 -26.93
CA GLU A 273 23.75 9.13 -26.83
C GLU A 273 22.85 10.36 -26.78
N GLU A 274 21.72 10.34 -27.49
CA GLU A 274 20.73 11.40 -27.46
C GLU A 274 20.01 11.52 -26.12
N LEU A 275 19.79 10.40 -25.42
CA LEU A 275 19.11 10.36 -24.12
C LEU A 275 20.07 10.63 -22.96
N SER A 276 21.32 10.15 -23.04
CA SER A 276 22.33 10.43 -22.02
C SER A 276 22.73 11.90 -21.97
N ARG A 277 22.55 12.63 -23.08
CA ARG A 277 22.70 14.08 -23.14
C ARG A 277 21.52 14.83 -22.52
N ILE A 278 20.36 14.20 -22.28
CA ILE A 278 19.21 14.85 -21.63
C ILE A 278 19.56 15.12 -20.17
N SER A 279 20.15 16.28 -19.95
CA SER A 279 20.37 16.83 -18.64
C SER A 279 19.31 17.89 -18.38
N PHE A 280 18.69 17.90 -17.20
CA PHE A 280 17.81 19.00 -16.78
C PHE A 280 18.57 20.31 -16.46
N THR A 281 19.81 20.43 -16.94
CA THR A 281 20.63 21.63 -16.76
C THR A 281 20.31 22.67 -17.83
N THR A 282 20.50 23.93 -17.48
CA THR A 282 20.30 25.08 -18.40
C THR A 282 21.17 24.98 -19.66
N ALA A 283 22.34 24.33 -19.57
CA ALA A 283 23.23 24.08 -20.70
C ALA A 283 22.57 23.22 -21.79
N TYR A 284 21.82 22.18 -21.40
CA TYR A 284 21.14 21.31 -22.36
C TYR A 284 20.09 22.06 -23.20
N PHE A 285 19.34 22.96 -22.56
CA PHE A 285 18.35 23.79 -23.28
C PHE A 285 18.99 24.80 -24.23
N ARG A 286 20.22 25.25 -23.93
CA ARG A 286 20.96 26.17 -24.79
C ARG A 286 21.47 25.47 -26.05
N ASP A 287 21.99 24.27 -25.91
CA ASP A 287 22.72 23.58 -26.98
C ASP A 287 21.82 22.61 -27.78
N GLY A 288 20.75 22.05 -27.18
CA GLY A 288 19.84 21.08 -27.80
C GLY A 288 18.75 21.69 -28.72
N GLY A 289 18.60 23.01 -28.72
CA GLY A 289 17.63 23.74 -29.54
C GLY A 289 16.16 23.37 -29.26
N LEU A 290 15.28 23.71 -30.20
CA LEU A 290 13.82 23.60 -30.03
C LEU A 290 13.33 22.16 -29.79
N LYS A 291 13.96 21.15 -30.41
CA LYS A 291 13.53 19.75 -30.30
C LYS A 291 13.69 19.22 -28.87
N SER A 292 14.84 19.45 -28.25
CA SER A 292 15.12 19.04 -26.87
C SER A 292 14.19 19.73 -25.87
N LEU A 293 13.88 21.01 -26.09
CA LEU A 293 12.91 21.76 -25.30
C LEU A 293 11.51 21.15 -25.40
N LEU A 294 11.04 20.81 -26.60
CA LEU A 294 9.72 20.20 -26.81
C LEU A 294 9.59 18.84 -26.14
N ILE A 295 10.63 18.00 -26.21
CA ILE A 295 10.66 16.70 -25.53
C ILE A 295 10.60 16.89 -24.02
N ALA A 296 11.43 17.78 -23.47
CA ALA A 296 11.44 18.07 -22.04
C ALA A 296 10.08 18.60 -21.56
N MET A 297 9.45 19.50 -22.31
CA MET A 297 8.10 20.00 -22.03
C MET A 297 7.05 18.89 -22.08
N ALA A 298 7.16 17.96 -23.03
CA ALA A 298 6.24 16.83 -23.14
C ALA A 298 6.37 15.87 -21.94
N ILE A 299 7.61 15.54 -21.54
CA ILE A 299 7.89 14.72 -20.35
C ILE A 299 7.35 15.41 -19.09
N PHE A 300 7.62 16.70 -18.94
CA PHE A 300 7.14 17.49 -17.81
C PHE A 300 5.60 17.55 -17.77
N ALA A 301 4.95 17.82 -18.90
CA ALA A 301 3.50 17.83 -19.01
C ALA A 301 2.88 16.46 -18.68
N ALA A 302 3.52 15.36 -19.13
CA ALA A 302 3.10 14.01 -18.78
C ALA A 302 3.23 13.73 -17.28
N ALA A 303 4.34 14.15 -16.65
CA ALA A 303 4.56 14.02 -15.22
C ALA A 303 3.51 14.81 -14.41
N VAL A 304 3.24 16.05 -14.79
CA VAL A 304 2.20 16.90 -14.16
C VAL A 304 0.82 16.28 -14.36
N GLY A 305 0.50 15.82 -15.57
CA GLY A 305 -0.78 15.16 -15.86
C GLY A 305 -0.98 13.90 -15.02
N LEU A 306 0.07 13.10 -14.85
CA LEU A 306 0.04 11.89 -14.03
C LEU A 306 -0.13 12.21 -12.54
N LEU A 307 0.55 13.25 -12.04
CA LEU A 307 0.38 13.76 -10.69
C LEU A 307 -1.07 14.20 -10.46
N LEU A 308 -1.58 15.10 -11.30
CA LEU A 308 -2.95 15.60 -11.22
C LEU A 308 -3.98 14.46 -11.30
N TRP A 309 -3.77 13.48 -12.18
CA TRP A 309 -4.63 12.32 -12.29
C TRP A 309 -4.73 11.55 -10.96
N HIS A 310 -3.61 11.33 -10.27
CA HIS A 310 -3.62 10.65 -8.97
C HIS A 310 -4.36 11.45 -7.89
N PHE A 311 -4.17 12.78 -7.83
CA PHE A 311 -4.89 13.63 -6.87
C PHE A 311 -6.40 13.70 -7.17
N ILE A 312 -6.79 13.78 -8.45
CA ILE A 312 -8.19 13.71 -8.86
C ILE A 312 -8.78 12.34 -8.52
N CYS A 313 -8.03 11.25 -8.73
CA CYS A 313 -8.45 9.90 -8.36
C CYS A 313 -8.63 9.78 -6.85
N ALA A 314 -7.69 10.32 -6.06
CA ALA A 314 -7.76 10.37 -4.60
C ALA A 314 -9.03 11.09 -4.13
N PHE A 315 -9.31 12.26 -4.71
CA PHE A 315 -10.47 13.07 -4.38
C PHE A 315 -11.80 12.38 -4.72
N LYS A 316 -11.86 11.69 -5.87
CA LYS A 316 -13.08 11.01 -6.32
C LYS A 316 -13.42 9.73 -5.54
N HIS A 317 -12.41 9.00 -5.06
CA HIS A 317 -12.62 7.64 -4.52
C HIS A 317 -12.42 7.52 -3.00
N ASN A 318 -12.00 8.59 -2.32
CA ASN A 318 -11.83 8.60 -0.87
C ASN A 318 -12.75 9.62 -0.20
N PRO A 319 -13.16 9.39 1.06
CA PRO A 319 -13.72 10.46 1.88
C PRO A 319 -12.69 11.60 2.04
N LEU A 320 -13.15 12.79 2.43
CA LEU A 320 -12.28 13.97 2.58
C LEU A 320 -11.08 13.70 3.50
N SER A 321 -11.27 12.97 4.61
CA SER A 321 -10.19 12.57 5.51
C SER A 321 -9.13 11.69 4.82
N GLY A 322 -9.56 10.73 4.01
CA GLY A 322 -8.66 9.87 3.22
C GLY A 322 -7.93 10.65 2.12
N PHE A 323 -8.63 11.57 1.43
CA PHE A 323 -8.01 12.47 0.48
C PHE A 323 -6.96 13.38 1.14
N LEU A 324 -7.26 13.97 2.29
CA LEU A 324 -6.31 14.81 3.02
C LEU A 324 -5.11 13.99 3.51
N ALA A 325 -5.32 12.77 4.02
CA ALA A 325 -4.24 11.88 4.40
C ALA A 325 -3.34 11.54 3.20
N TYR A 326 -3.93 11.25 2.05
CA TYR A 326 -3.21 11.05 0.79
C TYR A 326 -2.37 12.28 0.43
N CYS A 327 -3.00 13.45 0.34
CA CYS A 327 -2.32 14.70 -0.04
C CYS A 327 -1.19 15.05 0.92
N CYS A 328 -1.47 15.11 2.23
CA CYS A 328 -0.52 15.52 3.25
C CYS A 328 0.69 14.57 3.32
N SER A 329 0.47 13.25 3.23
CA SER A 329 1.56 12.27 3.28
C SER A 329 2.52 12.36 2.09
N ARG A 330 2.03 12.73 0.90
CA ARG A 330 2.88 12.87 -0.29
C ARG A 330 3.53 14.25 -0.34
N LEU A 331 2.73 15.30 -0.16
CA LEU A 331 3.22 16.68 -0.19
C LEU A 331 4.26 16.92 0.89
N SER A 332 4.19 16.29 2.07
CA SER A 332 5.22 16.44 3.10
C SER A 332 6.58 15.87 2.65
N ILE A 333 6.60 14.71 2.02
CA ILE A 333 7.83 14.08 1.50
C ILE A 333 8.40 14.90 0.34
N TRP A 334 7.53 15.32 -0.60
CA TRP A 334 7.93 16.17 -1.72
C TRP A 334 8.46 17.52 -1.24
N LEU A 335 7.80 18.15 -0.27
CA LEU A 335 8.23 19.40 0.34
C LEU A 335 9.56 19.22 1.07
N PHE A 336 9.74 18.12 1.80
CA PHE A 336 11.00 17.81 2.47
C PHE A 336 12.17 17.77 1.48
N TYR A 337 12.05 16.99 0.40
CA TYR A 337 13.09 16.94 -0.63
C TYR A 337 13.22 18.25 -1.39
N GLY A 338 12.13 18.98 -1.62
CA GLY A 338 12.17 20.30 -2.25
C GLY A 338 12.96 21.32 -1.43
N VAL A 339 12.67 21.43 -0.13
CA VAL A 339 13.43 22.27 0.81
C VAL A 339 14.88 21.81 0.89
N TYR A 340 15.11 20.50 0.95
CA TYR A 340 16.45 19.94 1.01
C TYR A 340 17.29 20.33 -0.23
N LEU A 341 16.73 20.19 -1.43
CA LEU A 341 17.38 20.57 -2.69
C LEU A 341 17.60 22.08 -2.79
N PHE A 342 16.63 22.89 -2.34
CA PHE A 342 16.76 24.34 -2.29
C PHE A 342 17.88 24.80 -1.35
N VAL A 343 17.96 24.25 -0.14
CA VAL A 343 19.05 24.57 0.81
C VAL A 343 20.40 24.13 0.24
N ALA A 344 20.44 22.97 -0.43
CA ALA A 344 21.65 22.47 -1.07
C ALA A 344 22.13 23.36 -2.23
N SER A 345 21.22 23.94 -3.03
CA SER A 345 21.59 24.83 -4.14
C SER A 345 22.19 26.15 -3.66
N GLU A 346 21.80 26.63 -2.49
CA GLU A 346 22.35 27.87 -1.89
C GLU A 346 23.67 27.65 -1.13
N THR A 347 24.07 26.39 -0.89
CA THR A 347 25.26 26.10 -0.08
C THR A 347 26.52 26.02 -0.94
N ALA A 348 27.41 27.00 -0.81
CA ALA A 348 28.69 27.00 -1.50
C ALA A 348 29.53 25.73 -1.20
N GLY A 349 30.04 25.09 -2.25
CA GLY A 349 30.85 23.87 -2.14
C GLY A 349 30.05 22.57 -1.97
N VAL A 350 28.71 22.63 -2.03
CA VAL A 350 27.85 21.46 -2.15
C VAL A 350 27.49 21.24 -3.61
N TYR A 351 27.57 19.99 -4.07
CA TYR A 351 27.01 19.58 -5.36
C TYR A 351 25.80 18.68 -5.10
N VAL A 352 24.69 19.03 -5.71
CA VAL A 352 23.47 18.22 -5.71
C VAL A 352 23.61 17.19 -6.82
N HIS A 353 23.81 15.94 -6.44
CA HIS A 353 23.66 14.83 -7.35
C HIS A 353 22.30 14.19 -7.06
N LEU A 354 21.29 14.57 -7.84
CA LEU A 354 19.97 13.99 -7.68
C LEU A 354 20.02 12.55 -8.21
N HIS A 355 20.21 11.60 -7.30
CA HIS A 355 20.24 10.19 -7.65
C HIS A 355 18.84 9.78 -8.11
N HIS A 356 18.78 9.06 -9.23
CA HIS A 356 17.52 8.59 -9.79
C HIS A 356 16.80 7.61 -8.86
N TYR A 357 17.46 7.04 -7.83
CA TYR A 357 16.73 6.28 -6.82
C TYR A 357 15.70 7.14 -6.07
N ILE A 358 16.02 8.40 -5.77
CA ILE A 358 15.08 9.36 -5.16
C ILE A 358 13.94 9.67 -6.12
N ILE A 359 14.25 9.86 -7.41
CA ILE A 359 13.22 10.13 -8.43
C ILE A 359 12.26 8.95 -8.54
N GLY A 360 12.78 7.73 -8.66
CA GLY A 360 11.98 6.50 -8.71
C GLY A 360 11.09 6.35 -7.46
N PHE A 361 11.64 6.64 -6.28
CA PHE A 361 10.90 6.63 -5.02
C PHE A 361 9.76 7.67 -5.00
N LEU A 362 10.04 8.93 -5.33
CA LEU A 362 9.06 10.01 -5.36
C LEU A 362 7.92 9.75 -6.36
N VAL A 363 8.25 9.15 -7.49
CA VAL A 363 7.29 8.75 -8.52
C VAL A 363 6.42 7.58 -8.03
N ALA A 364 7.04 6.53 -7.47
CA ALA A 364 6.33 5.36 -6.94
C ALA A 364 5.38 5.70 -5.78
N LEU A 365 5.70 6.71 -4.96
CA LEU A 365 4.88 7.15 -3.82
C LEU A 365 3.46 7.59 -4.19
N LEU A 366 3.22 7.99 -5.44
CA LEU A 366 1.90 8.40 -5.93
C LEU A 366 0.96 7.20 -6.15
N ALA A 367 1.51 5.99 -6.30
CA ALA A 367 0.82 4.85 -6.86
C ALA A 367 0.02 4.01 -5.83
N GLU A 368 -0.98 4.61 -5.19
CA GLU A 368 -1.83 3.93 -4.19
C GLU A 368 -3.00 3.13 -4.80
N PHE A 369 -3.58 3.60 -5.91
CA PHE A 369 -4.87 3.10 -6.39
C PHE A 369 -4.82 1.77 -7.13
N ASN A 370 -5.86 0.94 -6.99
CA ASN A 370 -6.10 -0.30 -7.76
C ASN A 370 -6.47 -0.05 -9.22
N HIS A 371 -5.57 0.62 -9.94
CA HIS A 371 -5.71 1.01 -11.34
C HIS A 371 -4.44 0.62 -12.12
N PRO A 372 -4.54 0.24 -13.41
CA PRO A 372 -3.37 -0.17 -14.21
C PRO A 372 -2.29 0.91 -14.29
N ILE A 373 -2.66 2.18 -14.42
CA ILE A 373 -1.70 3.30 -14.44
C ILE A 373 -0.90 3.36 -13.13
N SER A 374 -1.57 3.25 -11.99
CA SER A 374 -0.92 3.23 -10.68
C SER A 374 -0.06 1.97 -10.51
N MET A 375 -0.51 0.80 -10.96
CA MET A 375 0.30 -0.42 -10.97
C MET A 375 1.59 -0.27 -11.79
N ILE A 376 1.50 0.28 -13.00
CA ILE A 376 2.66 0.53 -13.88
C ILE A 376 3.59 1.55 -13.23
N LEU A 377 3.03 2.62 -12.66
CA LEU A 377 3.81 3.66 -12.00
C LEU A 377 4.56 3.14 -10.79
N LEU A 378 3.91 2.31 -9.96
CA LEU A 378 4.53 1.65 -8.83
C LEU A 378 5.65 0.72 -9.30
N ALA A 379 5.36 -0.16 -10.26
CA ALA A 379 6.34 -1.12 -10.76
C ALA A 379 7.58 -0.43 -11.37
N ALA A 380 7.35 0.52 -12.29
CA ALA A 380 8.43 1.23 -12.96
C ALA A 380 9.21 2.12 -11.98
N GLY A 381 8.51 2.89 -11.14
CA GLY A 381 9.12 3.79 -10.16
C GLY A 381 9.91 3.05 -9.09
N THR A 382 9.36 1.96 -8.51
CA THR A 382 10.10 1.11 -7.58
C THR A 382 11.32 0.49 -8.26
N GLY A 383 11.20 0.10 -9.53
CA GLY A 383 12.35 -0.48 -10.19
C GLY A 383 13.47 0.49 -10.57
N VAL A 384 13.15 1.73 -10.91
CA VAL A 384 14.15 2.82 -11.03
C VAL A 384 14.74 3.15 -9.66
N PHE A 385 13.93 3.11 -8.60
CA PHE A 385 14.39 3.26 -7.22
C PHE A 385 15.44 2.22 -6.84
N VAL A 386 15.13 0.93 -7.00
CA VAL A 386 16.07 -0.15 -6.67
C VAL A 386 17.29 -0.11 -7.60
N GLN A 387 17.10 0.22 -8.89
CA GLN A 387 18.22 0.33 -9.82
C GLN A 387 19.21 1.40 -9.40
N GLY A 388 18.75 2.57 -8.93
CA GLY A 388 19.69 3.61 -8.54
C GLY A 388 20.53 3.26 -7.31
N ILE A 389 19.93 2.59 -6.32
CA ILE A 389 20.70 2.05 -5.18
C ILE A 389 21.65 0.95 -5.66
N SER A 390 21.17 0.05 -6.53
CA SER A 390 21.97 -1.10 -6.96
C SER A 390 23.09 -0.74 -7.95
N ALA A 391 23.00 0.35 -8.70
CA ALA A 391 24.00 0.70 -9.71
C ALA A 391 25.02 1.72 -9.20
N TYR A 392 24.61 2.59 -8.27
CA TYR A 392 25.37 3.74 -7.81
C TYR A 392 25.50 3.83 -6.29
N ASP A 393 25.09 2.78 -5.60
CA ASP A 393 25.02 2.72 -4.15
C ASP A 393 23.98 3.71 -3.59
N ALA A 394 23.64 3.58 -2.31
CA ALA A 394 22.74 4.50 -1.63
C ALA A 394 23.42 5.84 -1.28
N ASP A 395 24.17 6.40 -2.22
CA ASP A 395 25.00 7.57 -1.99
C ASP A 395 24.16 8.79 -1.55
N PRO A 396 24.70 9.62 -0.65
CA PRO A 396 23.96 10.75 -0.13
C PRO A 396 23.64 11.76 -1.24
N VAL A 397 22.42 12.27 -1.24
CA VAL A 397 21.93 13.29 -2.20
C VAL A 397 22.83 14.55 -2.23
N ILE A 398 23.49 14.86 -1.11
CA ILE A 398 24.47 15.94 -0.99
C ILE A 398 25.87 15.37 -0.82
N VAL A 399 26.76 15.75 -1.73
CA VAL A 399 28.19 15.51 -1.60
C VAL A 399 28.90 16.85 -1.42
N LYS A 400 29.61 17.00 -0.30
CA LYS A 400 30.47 18.16 -0.07
C LYS A 400 31.74 17.99 -0.91
N LYS A 401 32.09 19.00 -1.72
CA LYS A 401 33.41 19.04 -2.34
C LYS A 401 34.44 19.06 -1.21
N ARG A 402 35.24 18.00 -1.09
CA ARG A 402 36.49 18.11 -0.34
C ARG A 402 37.34 19.08 -1.13
N LEU A 403 37.43 20.32 -0.66
CA LEU A 403 38.57 21.17 -0.96
C LEU A 403 39.78 20.44 -0.39
N PHE A 404 40.39 19.59 -1.22
CA PHE A 404 41.76 19.20 -0.99
C PHE A 404 42.57 20.49 -1.18
N LEU A 405 42.82 21.17 -0.06
CA LEU A 405 43.89 22.14 0.05
C LEU A 405 45.18 21.32 -0.13
N PHE A 406 45.66 21.25 -1.38
CA PHE A 406 47.00 20.82 -1.71
C PHE A 406 47.96 21.99 -1.58
#